data_AF-A0A351CWD4-F1
#
_entry.id   AF-A0A351CWD4-F1
#
_cell.length_a   1.000
_cell.length_b   1.000
_cell.length_c   1.000
_cell.angle_alpha   90.00
_cell.angle_beta   90.00
_cell.angle_gamma   90.00
#
_symmetry.space_group_name_H-M   'P 1'
#
loop_
_entity.id
_entity.type
_entity.pdbx_description
1 polymer ?
#
loop_
_entity_poly.entity_id
_entity_poly.type
_entity_poly.pdbx_seq_one_letter_code
_entity_poly.pdbx_strand_id
1 'polypeptide(L)'
;MKIAITGATGFLGSNLTRALQLEGHTIHALVRDEQKMEGLIEPDFFVTADINDHDALTKLFTGVDAVIHTVSNFRVVKGTDESYYQTNQQGTESALKIAKACGVKRFIHTSTI
;
A
#
# COMPACT_ATOMS: atom_id res chain seq x y z
N MET A 1 11.73 0.27 -12.00
CA MET A 1 10.92 -0.89 -11.57
C MET A 1 9.46 -0.46 -11.47
N LYS A 2 8.53 -1.40 -11.55
CA LYS A 2 7.12 -1.18 -11.18
C LYS A 2 6.93 -1.55 -9.71
N ILE A 3 6.54 -0.58 -8.90
CA ILE A 3 6.46 -0.72 -7.43
C ILE A 3 5.04 -0.43 -6.98
N ALA A 4 4.42 -1.36 -6.28
CA ALA A 4 3.15 -1.12 -5.60
C ALA A 4 3.38 -0.58 -4.19
N ILE A 5 2.65 0.46 -3.81
CA ILE A 5 2.71 1.07 -2.48
C ILE A 5 1.31 1.02 -1.87
N THR A 6 1.18 0.34 -0.73
CA THR A 6 -0.03 0.43 0.10
C THR A 6 0.14 1.54 1.11
N GLY A 7 -0.92 2.28 1.44
CA GLY A 7 -0.81 3.41 2.38
C GLY A 7 -0.15 4.63 1.73
N ALA A 8 -0.26 4.74 0.40
CA ALA A 8 0.42 5.75 -0.41
C ALA A 8 0.03 7.19 -0.06
N THR A 9 -1.17 7.42 0.48
CA THR A 9 -1.63 8.74 0.94
C THR A 9 -1.23 9.06 2.39
N GLY A 10 -0.50 8.16 3.06
CA GLY A 10 0.09 8.42 4.37
C GLY A 10 1.34 9.30 4.29
N PHE A 11 1.85 9.72 5.45
CA PHE A 11 3.07 10.54 5.53
C PHE A 11 4.28 9.89 4.84
N LEU A 12 4.61 8.64 5.21
CA LEU A 12 5.72 7.92 4.59
C LEU A 12 5.42 7.56 3.13
N GLY A 13 4.24 6.99 2.87
CA GLY A 13 3.85 6.53 1.54
C GLY A 13 3.90 7.65 0.50
N SER A 14 3.43 8.86 0.82
CA SER A 14 3.38 9.97 -0.14
C SER A 14 4.78 10.49 -0.50
N ASN A 15 5.68 10.54 0.48
CA ASN A 15 7.08 10.89 0.23
C ASN A 15 7.81 9.79 -0.56
N LEU A 16 7.54 8.51 -0.29
CA LEU A 16 8.08 7.39 -1.06
C LEU A 16 7.62 7.42 -2.51
N THR A 17 6.32 7.66 -2.77
CA THR A 17 5.80 7.78 -4.14
C THR A 17 6.57 8.83 -4.92
N ARG A 18 6.70 10.06 -4.39
CA ARG A 18 7.43 11.14 -5.06
C ARG A 18 8.90 10.82 -5.28
N ALA A 19 9.59 10.32 -4.25
CA ALA A 19 11.01 10.01 -4.33
C ALA A 19 11.31 8.91 -5.36
N LEU A 20 10.53 7.83 -5.35
CA LEU A 20 10.73 6.71 -6.28
C LEU A 20 10.37 7.09 -7.73
N GLN A 21 9.39 7.97 -7.94
CA GLN A 21 9.09 8.52 -9.27
C GLN A 21 10.24 9.39 -9.78
N LEU A 22 10.86 10.23 -8.93
CA LEU A 22 12.05 11.01 -9.30
C LEU A 22 13.24 10.11 -9.70
N GLU A 23 13.32 8.91 -9.14
CA GLU A 23 14.29 7.88 -9.51
C GLU A 23 13.90 7.08 -10.78
N GLY A 24 12.80 7.44 -11.44
CA GLY A 24 12.35 6.82 -12.68
C GLY A 24 11.64 5.48 -12.49
N HIS A 25 11.05 5.23 -11.32
CA HIS A 25 10.19 4.07 -11.09
C HIS A 25 8.73 4.35 -11.40
N THR A 26 8.00 3.32 -11.83
CA THR A 26 6.55 3.36 -12.07
C THR A 26 5.84 2.97 -10.79
N ILE A 27 4.97 3.83 -10.28
CA ILE A 27 4.28 3.65 -9.00
C ILE A 27 2.83 3.26 -9.19
N HIS A 28 2.46 2.15 -8.55
CA HIS A 28 1.10 1.69 -8.39
C HIS A 28 0.65 1.96 -6.95
N ALA A 29 -0.44 2.69 -6.74
CA ALA A 29 -0.88 3.07 -5.39
C ALA A 29 -2.20 2.40 -4.98
N LEU A 30 -2.26 1.87 -3.75
CA LEU A 30 -3.53 1.63 -3.08
C LEU A 30 -3.96 2.89 -2.34
N VAL A 31 -5.15 3.40 -2.67
CA VAL A 31 -5.75 4.56 -2.00
C VAL A 31 -7.13 4.19 -1.48
N ARG A 32 -7.52 4.68 -0.30
CA ARG A 32 -8.89 4.45 0.22
C ARG A 32 -9.90 5.50 -0.24
N ASP A 33 -9.38 6.68 -0.57
CA ASP A 33 -10.14 7.86 -0.92
C ASP A 33 -9.31 8.64 -1.92
N GLU A 34 -9.83 8.78 -3.14
CA GLU A 34 -9.16 9.44 -4.25
C GLU A 34 -8.94 10.92 -3.97
N GLN A 35 -9.82 11.58 -3.20
CA GLN A 35 -9.67 12.99 -2.84
C GLN A 35 -8.42 13.23 -1.98
N LYS A 36 -7.98 12.23 -1.21
CA LYS A 36 -6.73 12.33 -0.42
C LYS A 36 -5.47 12.22 -1.26
N MET A 37 -5.60 11.77 -2.49
CA MET A 37 -4.52 11.70 -3.46
C MET A 37 -4.28 13.07 -4.10
N GLU A 38 -5.33 13.83 -4.34
CA GLU A 38 -5.29 15.13 -5.03
C GLU A 38 -4.29 16.09 -4.38
N GLY A 39 -3.35 16.61 -5.20
CA GLY A 39 -2.28 17.51 -4.73
C GLY A 39 -1.25 16.87 -3.80
N LEU A 40 -1.42 15.58 -3.42
CA LEU A 40 -0.50 14.84 -2.56
C LEU A 40 0.42 13.95 -3.41
N ILE A 41 -0.12 13.08 -4.25
CA ILE A 41 0.67 12.18 -5.10
C ILE A 41 0.00 12.03 -6.46
N GLU A 42 0.79 11.70 -7.48
CA GLU A 42 0.31 11.40 -8.83
C GLU A 42 0.91 10.06 -9.29
N PRO A 43 0.40 8.92 -8.80
CA PRO A 43 0.91 7.61 -9.18
C PRO A 43 0.59 7.28 -10.63
N ASP A 44 1.43 6.48 -11.30
CA ASP A 44 1.20 6.03 -12.68
C ASP A 44 -0.05 5.14 -12.82
N PHE A 45 -0.45 4.48 -11.73
CA PHE A 45 -1.67 3.69 -11.63
C PHE A 45 -2.16 3.68 -10.18
N PHE A 46 -3.47 3.65 -9.97
CA PHE A 46 -4.03 3.47 -8.62
C PHE A 46 -5.28 2.59 -8.61
N VAL A 47 -5.55 2.03 -7.43
CA VAL A 47 -6.79 1.33 -7.11
C VAL A 47 -7.39 1.96 -5.86
N THR A 48 -8.66 2.37 -5.96
CA THR A 48 -9.43 2.87 -4.82
C THR A 48 -10.07 1.71 -4.08
N ALA A 49 -9.49 1.29 -2.96
CA ALA A 49 -10.01 0.19 -2.13
C ALA A 49 -9.39 0.19 -0.71
N ASP A 50 -9.98 -0.62 0.17
CA ASP A 50 -9.41 -0.93 1.49
C ASP A 50 -8.34 -2.03 1.39
N ILE A 51 -7.44 -2.10 2.39
CA ILE A 51 -6.39 -3.14 2.44
C ILE A 51 -6.97 -4.56 2.56
N ASN A 52 -8.22 -4.70 2.99
CA ASN A 52 -8.90 -5.99 3.08
C ASN A 52 -9.56 -6.42 1.76
N ASP A 53 -9.54 -5.60 0.71
CA ASP A 53 -10.06 -5.97 -0.61
C ASP A 53 -9.03 -6.78 -1.39
N HIS A 54 -9.21 -8.10 -1.40
CA HIS A 54 -8.26 -9.02 -2.02
C HIS A 54 -8.21 -8.90 -3.55
N ASP A 55 -9.32 -8.56 -4.20
CA ASP A 55 -9.37 -8.42 -5.65
C ASP A 55 -8.66 -7.14 -6.08
N ALA A 56 -8.85 -6.05 -5.33
CA ALA A 56 -8.12 -4.81 -5.50
C ALA A 56 -6.61 -5.01 -5.30
N LEU A 57 -6.19 -5.74 -4.26
CA LEU A 57 -4.79 -6.07 -4.03
C LEU A 57 -4.21 -6.93 -5.15
N THR A 58 -4.96 -7.92 -5.64
CA THR A 58 -4.54 -8.75 -6.78
C THR A 58 -4.32 -7.89 -8.01
N LYS A 59 -5.26 -6.99 -8.32
CA LYS A 59 -5.15 -6.03 -9.43
C LYS A 59 -3.94 -5.12 -9.26
N LEU A 60 -3.71 -4.61 -8.05
CA LEU A 60 -2.60 -3.71 -7.74
C LEU A 60 -1.24 -4.39 -7.89
N PHE A 61 -1.10 -5.64 -7.44
CA PHE A 61 0.16 -6.38 -7.38
C PHE A 61 0.47 -7.16 -8.67
N THR A 62 -0.48 -7.33 -9.58
CA THR A 62 -0.25 -8.07 -10.81
C THR A 62 0.80 -7.38 -11.68
N GLY A 63 1.90 -8.08 -11.95
CA GLY A 63 2.99 -7.60 -12.82
C GLY A 63 3.89 -6.54 -12.21
N VAL A 64 3.83 -6.30 -10.88
CA VAL A 64 4.78 -5.41 -10.18
C VAL A 64 6.02 -6.17 -9.73
N ASP A 65 7.16 -5.49 -9.69
CA ASP A 65 8.43 -6.09 -9.28
C ASP A 65 8.58 -6.18 -7.75
N ALA A 66 8.03 -5.17 -7.05
CA ALA A 66 8.10 -5.04 -5.60
C ALA A 66 6.84 -4.42 -5.00
N VAL A 67 6.57 -4.75 -3.74
CA VAL A 67 5.53 -4.13 -2.91
C VAL A 67 6.19 -3.45 -1.71
N ILE A 68 5.83 -2.20 -1.44
CA ILE A 68 6.16 -1.48 -0.21
C ILE A 68 4.87 -1.30 0.60
N HIS A 69 4.79 -2.02 1.72
CA HIS A 69 3.61 -2.05 2.58
C HIS A 69 3.79 -1.10 3.75
N THR A 70 3.17 0.09 3.66
CA THR A 70 3.18 1.10 4.73
C THR A 70 1.82 1.27 5.40
N VAL A 71 0.85 0.38 5.15
CA VAL A 71 -0.45 0.44 5.83
C VAL A 71 -0.29 0.01 7.28
N SER A 72 -0.70 0.90 8.17
CA SER A 72 -0.86 0.62 9.59
C SER A 72 -1.93 1.54 10.16
N ASN A 73 -2.86 0.99 10.93
CA ASN A 73 -3.59 1.76 11.92
C ASN A 73 -2.61 2.07 13.04
N PHE A 74 -2.24 3.35 13.16
CA PHE A 74 -1.31 3.84 14.17
C PHE A 74 -1.94 4.98 14.94
N ARG A 75 -2.11 4.81 16.26
CA ARG A 75 -2.65 5.82 17.18
C ARG A 75 -3.96 6.46 16.70
N VAL A 76 -4.86 5.65 16.17
CA VAL A 76 -6.20 6.14 15.85
C VAL A 76 -6.89 6.40 17.18
N VAL A 77 -7.24 7.66 17.46
CA VAL A 77 -7.87 8.14 18.71
C VAL A 77 -9.14 7.34 19.11
N LYS A 78 -9.68 6.54 18.18
CA LYS A 78 -10.85 5.66 18.35
C LYS A 78 -10.65 4.23 17.81
N GLY A 79 -9.41 3.77 17.62
CA GLY A 79 -9.15 2.41 17.14
C GLY A 79 -9.50 1.38 18.22
N THR A 80 -10.35 0.40 17.90
CA THR A 80 -10.57 -0.79 18.73
C THR A 80 -9.45 -1.81 18.49
N ASP A 81 -9.18 -2.69 19.44
CA ASP A 81 -8.23 -3.81 19.23
C ASP A 81 -8.56 -4.59 17.96
N GLU A 82 -9.84 -4.85 17.72
CA GLU A 82 -10.33 -5.49 16.49
C GLU A 82 -9.91 -4.73 15.23
N SER A 83 -10.03 -3.40 15.20
CA SER A 83 -9.59 -2.59 14.06
C SER A 83 -8.07 -2.63 13.84
N TYR A 84 -7.28 -2.77 14.91
CA TYR A 84 -5.84 -2.96 14.79
C TYR A 84 -5.52 -4.35 14.26
N TYR A 85 -6.19 -5.40 14.75
CA TYR A 85 -6.02 -6.77 14.26
C TYR A 85 -6.40 -6.92 12.78
N GLN A 86 -7.54 -6.37 12.37
CA GLN A 86 -8.00 -6.43 10.99
C GLN A 86 -7.02 -5.72 10.04
N THR A 87 -6.61 -4.48 10.34
CA THR A 87 -5.72 -3.74 9.44
C THR A 87 -4.26 -4.19 9.52
N ASN A 88 -3.70 -4.28 10.72
CA ASN A 88 -2.25 -4.45 10.88
C ASN A 88 -1.82 -5.91 10.77
N GLN A 89 -2.64 -6.85 11.25
CA GLN A 89 -2.34 -8.27 11.16
C GLN A 89 -2.95 -8.90 9.92
N GLN A 90 -4.29 -8.95 9.83
CA GLN A 90 -4.98 -9.66 8.74
C GLN A 90 -4.71 -8.99 7.39
N GLY A 91 -4.83 -7.67 7.30
CA GLY A 91 -4.53 -6.91 6.07
C GLY A 91 -3.08 -7.11 5.60
N THR A 92 -2.11 -7.10 6.50
CA THR A 92 -0.70 -7.38 6.17
C THR A 92 -0.51 -8.82 5.71
N GLU A 93 -1.11 -9.80 6.39
CA GLU A 93 -1.02 -11.21 6.02
C GLU A 93 -1.62 -11.47 4.63
N SER A 94 -2.80 -10.92 4.36
CA SER A 94 -3.45 -10.98 3.05
C SER A 94 -2.60 -10.33 1.97
N ALA A 95 -2.08 -9.12 2.21
CA ALA A 95 -1.22 -8.43 1.26
C ALA A 95 0.03 -9.25 0.91
N LEU A 96 0.68 -9.86 1.90
CA LEU A 96 1.85 -10.71 1.68
C LEU A 96 1.50 -11.97 0.88
N LYS A 97 0.40 -12.66 1.22
CA LYS A 97 -0.08 -13.86 0.50
C LYS A 97 -0.42 -13.56 -0.96
N ILE A 98 -1.13 -12.46 -1.21
CA ILE A 98 -1.54 -12.05 -2.55
C ILE A 98 -0.32 -11.61 -3.36
N ALA A 99 0.59 -10.83 -2.78
CA ALA A 99 1.84 -10.44 -3.45
C ALA A 99 2.64 -11.68 -3.88
N LYS A 100 2.74 -12.69 -3.00
CA LYS A 100 3.37 -13.97 -3.32
C LYS A 100 2.66 -14.69 -4.46
N ALA A 101 1.33 -14.75 -4.45
CA ALA A 101 0.53 -15.39 -5.49
C ALA A 101 0.68 -14.69 -6.86
N CYS A 102 0.80 -13.35 -6.87
CA CYS A 102 1.08 -12.55 -8.07
C CYS A 102 2.54 -12.65 -8.56
N GLY A 103 3.40 -13.40 -7.86
CA GLY A 103 4.80 -13.59 -8.24
C GLY A 103 5.74 -12.44 -7.89
N VAL A 104 5.31 -11.50 -7.04
CA VAL A 104 6.12 -10.36 -6.58
C VAL A 104 7.40 -10.88 -5.93
N LYS A 105 8.55 -10.35 -6.35
CA LYS A 105 9.87 -10.85 -5.91
C LYS A 105 10.35 -10.23 -4.61
N ARG A 106 9.85 -9.04 -4.25
CA ARG A 106 10.24 -8.32 -3.05
C ARG A 106 9.04 -7.69 -2.36
N PHE A 107 8.86 -8.01 -1.08
CA PHE A 107 7.85 -7.40 -0.22
C PHE A 107 8.56 -6.69 0.94
N ILE A 108 8.44 -5.36 1.01
CA ILE A 108 9.01 -4.54 2.08
C ILE A 108 7.89 -4.18 3.05
N HIS A 109 7.95 -4.71 4.27
CA HIS A 109 7.02 -4.37 5.34
C HIS A 109 7.61 -3.28 6.23
N THR A 110 6.94 -2.14 6.36
CA THR A 110 7.34 -1.08 7.28
C THR A 110 6.68 -1.30 8.64
N SER A 111 7.49 -1.63 9.65
CA SER A 111 7.05 -1.82 11.04
C SER A 111 7.43 -0.62 11.93
N THR A 112 7.37 -0.80 13.25
CA THR A 112 7.72 0.21 14.25
C THR A 112 8.63 -0.40 15.33
N ILE A 113 9.36 0.45 16.05
CA ILE A 113 10.27 0.05 17.15
C ILE A 113 9.62 0.21 18.52
#